data_AF-A0AA51RW87-F1
#
_entry.id   AF-A0AA51RW87-F1
#
_cell.length_a   1.000
_cell.length_b   1.000
_cell.length_c   1.000
_cell.angle_alpha   90.00
_cell.angle_beta   90.00
_cell.angle_gamma   90.00
#
_symmetry.space_group_name_H-M   'P 1'
#
loop_
_entity.id
_entity.type
_entity.pdbx_description
1 polymer ?
#
loop_
_entity_poly.entity_id
_entity_poly.type
_entity_poly.pdbx_seq_one_letter_code
_entity_poly.pdbx_strand_id
1 'polypeptide(L)'
;MFRIDESKWKIHDPDGILSYHFESFDVSVLKCEGAIHPREDMLSFTHKETGYIVDFGYYGCEVTMDGRFVVYVIDANLEDGWSNPIERHEENDFLEAMLNLKAMYRKYS
;
A
#
# COMPACT_ATOMS: atom_id res chain seq x y z
N MET A 1 -3.29 0.36 16.28
CA MET A 1 -2.04 1.02 15.88
C MET A 1 -1.17 0.02 15.14
N PHE A 2 -0.76 0.33 13.90
CA PHE A 2 0.15 -0.52 13.13
C PHE A 2 1.56 -0.36 13.71
N ARG A 3 2.15 -1.42 14.28
CA ARG A 3 3.52 -1.38 14.80
C ARG A 3 4.46 -1.87 13.71
N ILE A 4 5.29 -0.98 13.21
CA ILE A 4 6.25 -1.28 12.15
C ILE A 4 7.64 -1.37 12.79
N ASP A 5 8.38 -2.41 12.41
CA ASP A 5 9.80 -2.54 12.73
C ASP A 5 10.63 -1.74 11.73
N GLU A 6 10.92 -0.48 12.10
CA GLU A 6 11.78 0.42 11.33
C GLU A 6 13.24 -0.06 11.25
N SER A 7 13.67 -1.05 12.04
CA SER A 7 15.00 -1.64 11.88
C SER A 7 15.09 -2.47 10.60
N LYS A 8 14.00 -3.17 10.24
CA LYS A 8 13.89 -4.04 9.07
C LYS A 8 13.36 -3.34 7.82
N TRP A 9 12.45 -2.39 7.99
CA TRP A 9 11.70 -1.80 6.88
C TRP A 9 12.05 -0.33 6.66
N LYS A 10 12.15 0.08 5.41
CA LYS A 10 12.03 1.48 5.00
C LYS A 10 10.56 1.76 4.71
N ILE A 11 10.06 2.90 5.18
CA ILE A 11 8.66 3.29 5.05
C ILE A 11 8.57 4.49 4.12
N HIS A 12 7.65 4.43 3.17
CA HIS A 12 7.20 5.57 2.38
C HIS A 12 5.71 5.80 2.68
N ASP A 13 5.36 6.94 3.28
CA ASP A 13 3.98 7.27 3.67
C ASP A 13 3.72 8.77 3.40
N PRO A 14 3.57 9.18 2.12
CA PRO A 14 3.46 10.58 1.72
C PRO A 14 2.16 11.27 2.20
N ASP A 15 1.15 10.47 2.55
CA ASP A 15 -0.15 10.92 3.06
C ASP A 15 -0.28 10.82 4.58
N GLY A 16 0.70 10.22 5.26
CA GLY A 16 0.65 10.01 6.70
C GLY A 16 -0.44 9.03 7.13
N ILE A 17 -0.79 8.06 6.28
CA ILE A 17 -1.81 7.02 6.53
C ILE A 17 -1.58 6.33 7.88
N LEU A 18 -0.32 6.09 8.24
CA LEU A 18 0.05 5.42 9.49
C LEU A 18 -0.20 6.26 10.75
N SER A 19 -0.32 7.59 10.61
CA SER A 19 -0.58 8.50 11.72
C SER A 19 -2.05 8.56 12.13
N TYR A 20 -2.97 8.03 11.30
CA TYR A 20 -4.40 8.05 11.56
C TYR A 20 -4.90 6.84 12.36
N HIS A 21 -5.99 7.06 13.09
CA HIS A 21 -6.76 5.97 13.68
C HIS A 21 -7.63 5.32 12.59
N PHE A 22 -7.34 4.06 12.23
CA PHE A 22 -8.04 3.38 11.13
C PHE A 22 -9.56 3.28 11.33
N GLU A 23 -10.05 3.12 12.57
CA GLU A 23 -11.49 3.08 12.87
C GLU A 23 -12.23 4.38 12.54
N SER A 24 -11.50 5.48 12.36
CA SER A 24 -12.01 6.80 11.98
C SER A 24 -11.29 7.34 10.75
N PHE A 25 -10.78 6.46 9.87
CA PHE A 25 -10.08 6.90 8.68
C PHE A 25 -11.06 7.51 7.68
N ASP A 26 -10.91 8.80 7.43
CA ASP A 26 -11.66 9.49 6.39
C ASP A 26 -10.90 9.39 5.08
N VAL A 27 -11.42 8.62 4.13
CA VAL A 27 -10.78 8.39 2.82
C VAL A 27 -10.54 9.70 2.05
N SER A 28 -11.30 10.77 2.35
CA SER A 28 -11.08 12.08 1.74
C SER A 28 -9.76 12.76 2.14
N VAL A 29 -9.07 12.27 3.18
CA VAL A 29 -7.73 12.78 3.56
C VAL A 29 -6.63 12.28 2.64
N LEU A 30 -6.91 11.24 1.85
CA LEU A 30 -6.00 10.77 0.82
C LEU A 30 -5.88 11.88 -0.23
N LYS A 31 -4.65 12.28 -0.54
CA LYS A 31 -4.40 13.33 -1.54
C LYS A 31 -4.67 12.79 -2.93
N CYS A 32 -5.94 12.76 -3.31
CA CYS A 32 -6.34 12.53 -4.68
C CYS A 32 -5.82 13.71 -5.52
N GLU A 33 -4.83 13.47 -6.38
CA GLU A 33 -4.22 14.53 -7.20
C GLU A 33 -5.08 14.85 -8.44
N GLY A 34 -6.25 14.19 -8.55
CA GLY A 34 -7.15 14.33 -9.69
C GLY A 34 -6.62 13.57 -10.92
N ALA A 35 -5.78 12.57 -10.71
CA ALA A 35 -5.23 11.74 -11.75
C ALA A 35 -6.22 10.63 -12.16
N ILE A 36 -6.21 10.27 -13.44
CA ILE A 36 -6.94 9.12 -14.00
C ILE A 36 -6.06 7.85 -13.92
N HIS A 37 -4.79 8.01 -13.58
CA HIS A 37 -3.83 6.93 -13.47
C HIS A 37 -3.82 6.34 -12.05
N PRO A 38 -3.39 5.07 -11.89
CA PRO A 38 -3.17 4.50 -10.58
C PRO A 38 -2.30 5.41 -9.72
N ARG A 39 -2.70 5.59 -8.48
CA ARG A 39 -1.85 6.13 -7.43
C ARG A 39 -1.18 4.97 -6.72
N GLU A 40 -0.15 4.48 -7.39
CA GLU A 40 0.83 3.54 -6.86
C GLU A 40 1.70 4.33 -5.87
N ASP A 41 2.02 3.80 -4.68
CA ASP A 41 2.84 4.46 -3.62
C ASP A 41 2.15 5.18 -2.43
N MET A 42 0.83 5.05 -2.25
CA MET A 42 0.13 5.68 -1.12
C MET A 42 0.71 5.30 0.25
N LEU A 43 1.19 4.06 0.37
CA LEU A 43 2.00 3.58 1.49
C LEU A 43 2.85 2.39 1.04
N SER A 44 4.16 2.44 1.27
CA SER A 44 5.07 1.37 0.85
C SER A 44 6.03 0.96 1.97
N PHE A 45 6.29 -0.34 2.07
CA PHE A 45 7.28 -0.93 2.96
C PHE A 45 8.34 -1.66 2.13
N THR A 46 9.58 -1.22 2.18
CA THR A 46 10.70 -1.91 1.53
C THR A 46 11.58 -2.60 2.57
N HIS A 47 11.69 -3.92 2.50
CA HIS A 47 12.53 -4.70 3.39
C HIS A 47 14.01 -4.45 3.05
N LYS A 48 14.81 -4.09 4.04
CA LYS A 48 16.21 -3.64 3.82
C LYS A 48 17.15 -4.76 3.36
N GLU A 49 16.87 -6.01 3.75
CA GLU A 49 17.76 -7.15 3.44
C GLU A 49 17.28 -8.02 2.27
N THR A 50 15.99 -8.37 2.22
CA THR A 50 15.45 -9.29 1.20
C THR A 50 15.10 -8.60 -0.12
N GLY A 51 14.89 -7.28 -0.13
CA GLY A 51 14.38 -6.57 -1.31
C GLY A 51 12.88 -6.74 -1.54
N TYR A 52 12.13 -7.34 -0.62
CA TYR A 52 10.67 -7.38 -0.72
C TYR A 52 10.07 -5.98 -0.51
N ILE A 53 9.08 -5.66 -1.35
CA ILE A 53 8.28 -4.46 -1.24
C ILE A 53 6.84 -4.88 -0.98
N VAL A 54 6.21 -4.31 0.05
CA VAL A 54 4.77 -4.37 0.26
C VAL A 54 4.23 -2.97 -0.02
N ASP A 55 3.58 -2.80 -1.18
CA ASP A 55 3.07 -1.52 -1.66
C ASP A 55 1.55 -1.47 -1.55
N PHE A 56 1.02 -0.30 -1.20
CA PHE A 56 -0.40 -0.01 -1.10
C PHE A 56 -0.72 1.22 -1.94
N GLY A 57 -1.68 1.07 -2.84
CA GLY A 57 -2.11 2.13 -3.75
C GLY A 57 -3.58 2.05 -4.12
N TYR A 58 -4.02 2.99 -4.94
CA TYR A 58 -5.38 3.05 -5.47
C TYR A 58 -5.36 3.01 -7.00
N TYR A 59 -6.01 2.01 -7.57
CA TYR A 59 -6.05 1.77 -9.01
C TYR A 59 -7.44 2.13 -9.54
N GLY A 60 -7.53 3.27 -10.21
CA GLY A 60 -8.77 3.77 -10.78
C GLY A 60 -8.76 5.28 -10.96
N CYS A 61 -9.94 5.87 -10.96
CA CYS A 61 -10.15 7.31 -11.06
C CYS A 61 -10.37 7.90 -9.67
N GLU A 62 -9.41 8.68 -9.20
CA GLU A 62 -9.48 9.35 -7.89
C GLU A 62 -10.55 10.44 -7.85
N VAL A 63 -10.84 11.07 -8.98
CA VAL A 63 -11.86 12.14 -9.07
C VAL A 63 -13.26 11.59 -8.82
N THR A 64 -13.55 10.40 -9.36
CA THR A 64 -14.87 9.76 -9.23
C THR A 64 -14.90 8.74 -8.11
N MET A 65 -13.78 8.49 -7.44
CA MET A 65 -13.59 7.38 -6.49
C MET A 65 -14.08 6.04 -7.08
N ASP A 66 -13.80 5.82 -8.37
CA ASP A 66 -14.14 4.59 -9.09
C ASP A 66 -12.86 3.80 -9.33
N GLY A 67 -12.63 2.76 -8.54
CA GLY A 67 -11.36 2.06 -8.48
C GLY A 67 -11.29 1.06 -7.33
N ARG A 68 -10.08 0.56 -7.09
CA ARG A 68 -9.79 -0.42 -6.05
C ARG A 68 -8.55 -0.01 -5.26
N PHE A 69 -8.60 -0.24 -3.95
CA PHE A 69 -7.39 -0.26 -3.14
C PHE A 69 -6.66 -1.56 -3.39
N VAL A 70 -5.37 -1.48 -3.69
CA VAL A 70 -4.56 -2.63 -4.09
C VAL A 70 -3.33 -2.73 -3.20
N VAL A 71 -3.08 -3.94 -2.71
CA VAL A 71 -1.84 -4.29 -2.01
C VAL A 71 -1.02 -5.20 -2.92
N TYR A 72 0.18 -4.75 -3.26
CA TYR A 72 1.17 -5.54 -3.99
C TYR A 72 2.23 -6.07 -3.05
N VAL A 73 2.70 -7.29 -3.32
CA VAL A 73 3.96 -7.81 -2.80
C VAL A 73 4.89 -8.09 -3.96
N ILE A 74 6.05 -7.44 -3.97
CA ILE A 74 7.01 -7.47 -5.08
C ILE A 74 8.36 -7.92 -4.56
N ASP A 75 9.05 -8.73 -5.35
CA ASP A 75 10.48 -8.97 -5.19
C ASP A 75 11.24 -7.96 -6.06
N ALA A 76 11.86 -6.95 -5.44
CA ALA A 76 12.60 -5.92 -6.17
C ALA A 76 13.89 -6.45 -6.81
N ASN A 77 14.29 -7.70 -6.53
CA ASN A 77 15.42 -8.33 -7.20
C ASN A 77 15.04 -8.93 -8.57
N LEU A 78 13.74 -9.02 -8.88
CA LEU A 78 13.25 -9.46 -10.18
C LEU A 78 13.06 -8.26 -11.11
N GLU A 79 13.59 -8.35 -12.34
CA GLU A 79 13.49 -7.30 -13.36
C GLU A 79 12.03 -6.90 -13.66
N ASP A 80 11.12 -7.88 -13.64
CA ASP A 80 9.69 -7.71 -13.92
C ASP A 80 8.80 -7.82 -12.67
N GLY A 81 9.34 -7.56 -11.47
CA GLY A 81 8.62 -7.79 -10.21
C GLY A 81 7.28 -7.05 -10.08
N TRP A 82 7.15 -5.87 -10.71
CA TRP A 82 5.90 -5.11 -10.76
C TRP A 82 4.88 -5.69 -11.75
N SER A 83 5.34 -6.25 -12.86
CA SER A 83 4.49 -6.89 -13.88
C SER A 83 4.01 -8.27 -13.44
N ASN A 84 4.80 -8.97 -12.61
CA ASN A 84 4.49 -10.26 -12.01
C ASN A 84 4.74 -10.21 -10.49
N PRO A 85 3.85 -9.57 -9.73
CA PRO A 85 3.99 -9.52 -8.29
C PRO A 85 3.85 -10.91 -7.68
N ILE A 86 4.50 -11.13 -6.54
CA ILE A 86 4.35 -12.35 -5.75
C ILE A 86 2.90 -12.51 -5.30
N GLU A 87 2.30 -11.40 -4.86
CA GLU A 87 0.89 -11.34 -4.46
C GLU A 87 0.28 -10.00 -4.86
N ARG A 88 -1.02 -10.04 -5.17
CA ARG A 88 -1.85 -8.88 -5.44
C ARG A 88 -3.22 -9.09 -4.79
N HIS A 89 -3.62 -8.17 -3.93
CA HIS A 89 -4.92 -8.19 -3.24
C HIS A 89 -5.67 -6.91 -3.53
N GLU A 90 -6.94 -6.99 -3.90
CA GLU A 90 -7.74 -5.84 -4.35
C GLU A 90 -9.03 -5.76 -3.54
N GLU A 91 -9.32 -4.59 -3.00
CA GLU A 91 -10.53 -4.35 -2.21
C GLU A 91 -11.23 -3.07 -2.64
N ASN A 92 -12.55 -3.02 -2.43
CA ASN A 92 -13.32 -1.78 -2.56
C ASN A 92 -13.15 -0.88 -1.33
N ASP A 93 -13.04 -1.50 -0.16
CA ASP A 93 -13.02 -0.81 1.11
C ASP A 93 -11.58 -0.57 1.58
N PHE A 94 -11.33 0.66 2.05
CA PHE A 94 -10.00 1.06 2.52
C PHE A 94 -9.55 0.23 3.72
N LEU A 95 -10.45 -0.07 4.67
CA LEU A 95 -10.08 -0.78 5.90
C LEU A 95 -9.80 -2.25 5.62
N GLU A 96 -10.57 -2.89 4.74
CA GLU A 96 -10.28 -4.24 4.25
C GLU A 96 -8.90 -4.29 3.57
N ALA A 97 -8.61 -3.32 2.69
CA ALA A 97 -7.31 -3.23 2.03
C ALA A 97 -6.16 -3.02 3.04
N MET A 98 -6.39 -2.20 4.06
CA MET A 98 -5.43 -2.02 5.15
C MET A 98 -5.21 -3.31 5.92
N LEU A 99 -6.23 -4.15 6.15
CA LEU A 99 -6.05 -5.47 6.79
C LEU A 99 -5.16 -6.38 5.93
N ASN A 100 -5.34 -6.37 4.61
CA ASN A 100 -4.47 -7.09 3.68
C ASN A 100 -3.04 -6.57 3.75
N LEU A 101 -2.84 -5.25 3.77
CA LEU A 101 -1.53 -4.63 3.96
C LEU A 101 -0.87 -5.10 5.26
N LYS A 102 -1.63 -5.14 6.36
CA LYS A 102 -1.13 -5.65 7.65
C LYS A 102 -0.74 -7.12 7.58
N ALA A 103 -1.54 -7.93 6.88
CA ALA A 103 -1.28 -9.36 6.72
C ALA A 103 -0.01 -9.60 5.89
N MET A 104 0.15 -8.89 4.77
CA MET A 104 1.32 -9.00 3.90
C MET A 104 2.59 -8.52 4.59
N TYR A 105 2.55 -7.35 5.23
CA TYR A 105 3.64 -6.86 6.04
C TYR A 105 4.13 -7.91 7.06
N ARG A 106 3.21 -8.58 7.78
CA ARG A 106 3.57 -9.63 8.75
C ARG A 106 4.13 -10.89 8.11
N LYS A 107 3.59 -11.29 6.96
CA LYS A 107 3.99 -12.50 6.24
C LYS A 107 5.42 -12.41 5.71
N TYR A 108 5.85 -11.21 5.32
CA TYR A 108 7.13 -10.95 4.67
C TYR A 108 8.17 -10.26 5.58
N SER A 109 7.94 -10.23 6.91
CA SER A 109 8.81 -9.57 7.90
C SER A 109 9.73 -10.51 8.68
#